data_AF-A0A973JUU0-F1
#
_entry.id   AF-A0A973JUU0-F1
#
_cell.length_a   1.000
_cell.length_b   1.000
_cell.length_c   1.000
_cell.angle_alpha   90.00
_cell.angle_beta   90.00
_cell.angle_gamma   90.00
#
_symmetry.space_group_name_H-M   'P 1'
#
loop_
_entity.id
_entity.type
_entity.pdbx_description
1 polymer ?
#
loop_
_entity_poly.entity_id
_entity_poly.type
_entity_poly.pdbx_seq_one_letter_code
_entity_poly.pdbx_strand_id
1 'polypeptide(L)' 'DYAQKHLNQDGKFFVVIRRQQGAASAYKALQERFAHVERLDLKKGFEILFAQNPLT' A
#
# COMPACT_ATOMS: atom_id res chain seq x y z
N ASP A 1 3.82 -2.34 15.49
CA ASP A 1 2.72 -1.41 15.20
C ASP A 1 2.50 -1.24 13.70
N TYR A 2 1.25 -1.02 13.27
CA TYR A 2 0.86 -0.97 11.85
C TYR A 2 0.71 0.48 11.38
N ALA A 3 1.23 0.81 10.18
CA ALA A 3 1.16 2.15 9.59
C ALA A 3 -0.28 2.73 9.58
N GLN A 4 -1.28 1.90 9.30
CA GLN A 4 -2.70 2.28 9.30
C GLN A 4 -3.14 3.01 10.60
N LYS A 5 -2.65 2.56 11.76
CA LYS A 5 -3.01 3.12 13.08
C LYS A 5 -2.40 4.50 13.35
N HIS A 6 -1.40 4.89 12.55
CA HIS A 6 -0.66 6.14 12.72
C HIS A 6 -0.96 7.15 11.61
N LEU A 7 -1.80 6.78 10.64
CA LEU A 7 -2.28 7.71 9.64
C LEU A 7 -3.49 8.46 10.17
N ASN A 8 -3.53 9.77 9.90
CA ASN A 8 -4.74 10.56 10.06
C ASN A 8 -5.87 10.00 9.19
N GLN A 9 -7.08 10.50 9.43
CA GLN A 9 -8.18 10.34 8.49
C GLN A 9 -7.75 10.78 7.08
N ASP A 10 -8.17 10.01 6.07
CA ASP A 10 -7.74 10.13 4.66
C ASP A 10 -6.23 10.06 4.43
N GLY A 11 -5.48 9.63 5.44
CA GLY A 11 -4.04 9.48 5.38
C GLY A 11 -3.64 8.44 4.33
N LYS A 12 -2.59 8.79 3.61
CA LYS A 12 -2.09 8.04 2.45
C LYS A 12 -0.78 7.36 2.80
N PHE A 13 -0.67 6.09 2.44
CA PHE A 13 0.53 5.29 2.59
C PHE A 13 1.03 4.85 1.22
N PHE A 14 2.32 5.05 0.97
CA PHE A 14 2.97 4.67 -0.27
C PHE A 14 4.17 3.78 0.03
N VAL A 15 4.30 2.71 -0.74
CA VAL A 15 5.45 1.80 -0.68
C VAL A 15 5.98 1.59 -2.08
N VAL A 16 7.31 1.67 -2.22
CA VAL A 16 8.01 1.24 -3.42
C VAL A 16 8.71 -0.07 -3.11
N ILE A 17 8.39 -1.13 -3.87
CA ILE A 17 8.92 -2.47 -3.64
C ILE A 17 9.28 -3.14 -4.95
N ARG A 18 10.35 -3.93 -4.97
CA ARG A 18 10.73 -4.68 -6.18
C ARG A 18 9.70 -5.78 -6.42
N ARG A 19 9.12 -5.84 -7.63
CA ARG A 19 7.98 -6.74 -7.95
C ARG A 19 8.27 -8.22 -7.64
N GLN A 20 9.49 -8.66 -7.90
CA GLN A 20 9.93 -10.04 -7.63
C GLN A 20 10.19 -10.32 -6.13
N GLN A 21 10.24 -9.30 -5.28
CA GLN A 21 10.57 -9.41 -3.87
C GLN A 21 9.38 -8.97 -3.03
N GLY A 22 8.41 -9.86 -2.83
CA GLY A 22 7.36 -9.65 -1.83
C GLY A 22 6.31 -8.59 -2.17
N ALA A 23 6.29 -8.03 -3.38
CA ALA A 23 5.26 -7.06 -3.78
C ALA A 23 3.83 -7.66 -3.72
N ALA A 24 3.67 -8.92 -4.15
CA ALA A 24 2.39 -9.60 -4.11
C ALA A 24 1.89 -9.85 -2.67
N SER A 25 2.77 -10.29 -1.77
CA SER A 25 2.42 -10.49 -0.36
C SER A 25 2.19 -9.17 0.37
N ALA A 26 2.99 -8.13 0.09
CA ALA A 26 2.79 -6.79 0.61
C ALA A 26 1.44 -6.22 0.17
N TYR A 27 1.08 -6.34 -1.11
CA TYR A 27 -0.21 -5.91 -1.62
C TYR A 27 -1.37 -6.60 -0.89
N LYS A 28 -1.31 -7.92 -0.73
CA LYS A 28 -2.33 -8.67 0.02
C LYS A 28 -2.43 -8.21 1.48
N ALA A 29 -1.29 -8.02 2.15
CA ALA A 29 -1.25 -7.53 3.51
C ALA A 29 -1.84 -6.12 3.65
N LEU A 30 -1.65 -5.24 2.65
CA LEU A 30 -2.28 -3.92 2.61
C LEU A 30 -3.80 -4.06 2.42
N GLN A 31 -4.27 -4.95 1.54
CA GLN A 31 -5.70 -5.18 1.31
C GLN A 31 -6.44 -5.66 2.57
N GLU A 32 -5.77 -6.41 3.44
CA GLU A 32 -6.33 -6.86 4.72
C GLU A 32 -6.45 -5.71 5.76
N ARG A 33 -5.72 -4.61 5.57
CA ARG A 33 -5.54 -3.55 6.59
C ARG A 33 -6.13 -2.22 6.18
N PHE A 34 -6.19 -1.89 4.90
CA PHE A 34 -6.64 -0.60 4.40
C PHE A 34 -7.93 -0.75 3.61
N ALA A 35 -8.79 0.27 3.67
CA ALA A 35 -10.06 0.27 2.94
C ALA A 35 -9.85 0.39 1.42
N HIS A 36 -8.79 1.08 1.01
CA HIS A 36 -8.44 1.25 -0.39
C HIS A 36 -6.95 0.93 -0.60
N VAL A 37 -6.66 0.14 -1.63
CA VAL A 37 -5.29 -0.23 -2.02
C VAL A 37 -5.21 -0.31 -3.55
N GLU A 38 -4.16 0.27 -4.13
CA GLU A 38 -3.97 0.33 -5.58
C GLU A 38 -2.49 0.11 -5.94
N ARG A 39 -2.25 -0.43 -7.14
CA ARG A 39 -0.93 -0.42 -7.79
C ARG A 39 -0.87 0.77 -8.72
N LEU A 40 -0.05 1.77 -8.39
CA LEU A 40 -0.01 3.03 -9.14
C LEU A 40 0.91 2.98 -10.36
N ASP A 41 2.07 2.33 -10.23
CA ASP A 41 3.06 2.27 -11.31
C ASP A 41 3.95 1.02 -11.19
N LEU A 42 4.52 0.60 -12.32
CA LEU A 42 5.54 -0.43 -12.42
C LEU A 42 6.64 0.02 -13.39
N LYS A 43 7.83 0.33 -12.85
CA LYS A 43 8.96 0.81 -13.65
C LYS A 43 10.25 0.11 -13.27
N LYS A 44 10.95 -0.43 -14.26
CA LYS A 44 12.24 -1.14 -14.09
C LYS A 44 12.20 -2.22 -12.98
N GLY A 45 11.05 -2.89 -12.84
CA GLY A 45 10.84 -3.93 -11.84
C GLY A 45 10.52 -3.43 -10.42
N PHE A 46 10.34 -2.13 -10.22
CA PHE A 46 9.83 -1.54 -8.98
C PHE A 46 8.37 -1.17 -9.13
N GLU A 47 7.56 -1.54 -8.14
CA GLU A 47 6.13 -1.33 -8.10
C GLU A 47 5.79 -0.32 -6.99
N ILE A 48 4.91 0.63 -7.30
CA ILE A 48 4.38 1.58 -6.32
C ILE A 48 3.02 1.06 -5.85
N LEU A 49 2.93 0.77 -4.56
CA LEU A 49 1.68 0.43 -3.88
C LEU A 49 1.17 1.65 -3.11
N PHE A 50 -0.11 1.92 -3.27
CA PHE A 50 -0.83 2.96 -2.55
C PHE A 50 -1.86 2.32 -1.65
N ALA A 51 -2.05 2.87 -0.45
CA ALA A 51 -3.08 2.48 0.48
C ALA A 51 -3.65 3.69 1.22
N GLN A 52 -4.94 3.68 1.52
CA GLN A 52 -5.64 4.77 2.19
C GLN A 52 -6.63 4.26 3.23
N ASN A 53 -6.75 5.00 4.34
CA ASN A 53 -7.85 4.85 5.28
C ASN A 53 -9.20 5.23 4.63
N PRO A 54 -10.34 4.70 5.11
CA PRO A 54 -11.64 4.98 4.52
C PRO A 54 -11.96 6.48 4.51
N LEU A 55 -12.58 6.94 3.43
CA LEU A 55 -13.22 8.25 3.34
C LEU A 55 -14.49 8.19 4.21
N THR A 56 -14.70 9.17 5.09
CA THR A 56 -15.97 9.34 5.83
C THR A 56 -17.06 9.91 4.96
#